data_AF-A0A925DDM6-F1
#
_entry.id   AF-A0A925DDM6-F1
#
_cell.length_a   1.000
_cell.length_b   1.000
_cell.length_c   1.000
_cell.angle_alpha   90.00
_cell.angle_beta   90.00
_cell.angle_gamma   90.00
#
_symmetry.space_group_name_H-M   'P 1'
#
loop_
_entity.id
_entity.type
_entity.pdbx_description
1 polymer ?
#
loop_
_entity_poly.entity_id
_entity_poly.type
_entity_poly.pdbx_seq_one_letter_code
_entity_poly.pdbx_strand_id
1 'polypeptide(L)'
;AVVDAADAVVGADTPDAAAAAPAADPWLLSNTALQDFRVIVAPSGPAGGTIALAPAQRELLHSQAGDSVRALPLNPRRNPHV
;
A
#
# COMPACT_ATOMS: atom_id res chain seq x y z
N ALA A 1 1.17 3.83 -19.36
CA ALA A 1 2.37 3.25 -18.75
C ALA A 1 2.07 3.00 -17.28
N VAL A 2 2.36 1.82 -16.73
CA VAL A 2 2.39 1.62 -15.27
C VAL A 2 3.54 2.48 -14.75
N VAL A 3 3.22 3.55 -14.03
CA VAL A 3 4.19 4.58 -13.63
C VAL A 3 4.74 4.19 -12.25
N ASP A 4 6.00 3.79 -12.12
CA ASP A 4 6.70 3.57 -10.82
C ASP A 4 5.95 2.68 -9.79
N ALA A 5 5.55 1.48 -10.19
CA ALA A 5 5.14 0.45 -9.22
C ALA A 5 6.38 -0.18 -8.57
N ALA A 6 6.50 -0.09 -7.25
CA ALA A 6 7.56 -0.74 -6.48
C ALA A 6 7.03 -2.01 -5.80
N ASP A 7 7.84 -3.07 -5.77
CA ASP A 7 7.59 -4.23 -4.92
C ASP A 7 8.07 -3.92 -3.49
N ALA A 8 7.21 -4.19 -2.51
CA ALA A 8 7.50 -4.01 -1.11
C ALA A 8 7.11 -5.25 -0.30
N VAL A 9 7.81 -5.49 0.80
CA VAL A 9 7.49 -6.57 1.73
C VAL A 9 6.60 -6.04 2.85
N VAL A 10 5.56 -6.77 3.22
CA VAL A 10 4.71 -6.42 4.36
C VAL A 10 5.51 -6.56 5.66
N GLY A 11 5.65 -5.46 6.38
CA GLY A 11 6.36 -5.36 7.65
C GLY A 11 5.49 -5.76 8.87
N ALA A 12 6.09 -5.62 10.05
CA ALA A 12 5.42 -5.87 11.32
C ALA A 12 4.27 -4.87 11.58
N ASP A 13 3.32 -5.30 12.41
CA ASP A 13 2.14 -4.53 12.78
C ASP A 13 2.51 -3.14 13.31
N THR A 14 1.92 -2.14 12.68
CA THR A 14 1.79 -0.82 13.30
C THR A 14 0.40 -0.72 13.91
N PRO A 15 0.28 -0.19 15.15
CA PRO A 15 -1.04 0.11 15.69
C PRO A 15 -1.74 1.09 14.74
N ASP A 16 -3.07 0.98 14.68
CA ASP A 16 -3.95 1.82 13.85
C ASP A 16 -3.82 3.30 14.26
N ALA A 17 -2.75 3.93 13.78
CA ALA A 17 -2.46 5.33 14.00
C ALA A 17 -3.16 6.13 12.91
N ALA A 18 -4.49 6.22 13.01
CA ALA A 18 -5.30 7.21 12.31
C ALA A 18 -5.07 8.64 12.86
N ALA A 19 -3.86 8.94 13.34
CA ALA A 19 -3.48 10.21 13.93
C ALA A 19 -2.56 10.98 12.98
N ALA A 20 -3.18 11.70 12.04
CA ALA A 20 -2.69 12.92 11.40
C ALA A 20 -1.15 13.05 11.25
N ALA A 21 -0.51 12.08 10.58
CA ALA A 21 0.78 12.33 9.95
C ALA A 21 0.55 13.28 8.76
N PRO A 22 1.50 14.20 8.45
CA PRO A 22 1.35 15.13 7.33
C PRO A 22 0.97 14.35 6.08
N ALA A 23 0.00 14.87 5.32
CA ALA A 23 -0.62 14.23 4.16
C ALA A 23 0.43 13.67 3.20
N ALA A 24 0.83 12.42 3.43
CA ALA A 24 1.62 11.68 2.49
C ALA A 24 0.70 11.35 1.31
N ASP A 25 1.24 11.47 0.09
CA ASP A 25 0.48 11.10 -1.10
C ASP A 25 -0.02 9.66 -0.93
N PRO A 26 -1.32 9.38 -1.16
CA PRO A 26 -1.88 8.06 -0.94
C PRO A 26 -1.23 7.03 -1.86
N TRP A 27 -1.22 5.77 -1.45
CA TRP A 27 -0.64 4.66 -2.21
C TRP A 27 -1.70 3.64 -2.53
N LEU A 28 -1.70 3.15 -3.76
CA LEU A 28 -2.44 1.98 -4.16
C LEU A 28 -1.58 0.76 -3.88
N LEU A 29 -2.07 -0.13 -3.03
CA LEU A 29 -1.39 -1.37 -2.67
C LEU A 29 -2.17 -2.53 -3.25
N SER A 30 -1.48 -3.47 -3.90
CA SER A 30 -2.08 -4.73 -4.33
C SER A 30 -1.29 -5.91 -3.82
N ASN A 31 -1.98 -7.00 -3.50
CA ASN A 31 -1.32 -8.28 -3.33
C ASN A 31 -0.83 -8.81 -4.70
N THR A 32 -0.14 -9.95 -4.68
CA THR A 32 0.43 -10.58 -5.89
C THR A 32 -0.28 -11.88 -6.29
N ALA A 33 -1.31 -12.27 -5.54
CA ALA A 33 -2.07 -13.50 -5.77
C ALA A 33 -3.10 -13.31 -6.89
N LEU A 34 -2.85 -13.86 -8.09
CA LEU A 34 -3.75 -13.70 -9.24
C LEU A 34 -5.17 -14.26 -9.01
N GLN A 35 -5.30 -15.35 -8.25
CA GLN A 35 -6.58 -16.00 -7.96
C GLN A 35 -7.42 -15.30 -6.88
N ASP A 36 -6.83 -14.38 -6.12
CA ASP A 36 -7.49 -13.60 -5.07
C ASP A 36 -6.89 -12.19 -5.05
N PHE A 37 -6.89 -11.55 -6.22
CA PHE A 37 -6.21 -10.27 -6.41
C PHE A 37 -6.97 -9.16 -5.71
N ARG A 38 -6.30 -8.51 -4.76
CA ARG A 38 -6.89 -7.48 -3.89
C ARG A 38 -6.09 -6.20 -3.95
N VAL A 39 -6.81 -5.08 -3.87
CA VAL A 39 -6.24 -3.73 -3.94
C VAL A 39 -6.86 -2.85 -2.86
N ILE A 40 -6.03 -2.11 -2.13
CA ILE A 40 -6.47 -1.11 -1.15
C ILE A 40 -5.76 0.23 -1.39
N VAL A 41 -6.31 1.30 -0.82
CA VAL A 41 -5.62 2.58 -0.70
C VAL A 41 -5.06 2.71 0.71
N ALA A 42 -3.78 3.00 0.82
CA ALA A 42 -3.09 3.25 2.09
C ALA A 42 -2.62 4.71 2.16
N PRO A 43 -2.61 5.33 3.35
CA PRO A 43 -2.17 6.70 3.53
C PRO A 43 -0.63 6.86 3.45
N SER A 44 0.13 5.76 3.50
CA SER A 44 1.59 5.76 3.49
C SER A 44 2.14 4.69 2.56
N GLY A 45 3.26 5.01 1.91
CA GLY A 45 3.99 4.11 1.02
C GLY A 45 5.06 3.28 1.72
N PRO A 46 5.75 2.41 0.96
CA PRO A 46 6.88 1.65 1.47
C PRO A 46 8.05 2.56 1.85
N ALA A 47 8.72 2.21 2.95
CA ALA A 47 9.96 2.83 3.42
C ALA A 47 11.07 1.76 3.46
N GLY A 48 12.14 1.96 2.68
CA GLY A 48 13.25 0.99 2.62
C GLY A 48 12.85 -0.39 2.09
N GLY A 49 11.91 -0.46 1.14
CA GLY A 49 11.44 -1.73 0.55
C GLY A 49 10.48 -2.52 1.43
N THR A 50 10.12 -2.00 2.60
CA THR A 50 9.12 -2.59 3.50
C THR A 50 7.94 -1.64 3.64
N ILE A 51 6.73 -2.17 3.78
CA ILE A 51 5.53 -1.38 4.07
C ILE A 51 4.92 -1.82 5.39
N ALA A 52 4.76 -0.87 6.31
CA ALA A 52 4.05 -1.12 7.56
C ALA A 52 2.55 -1.04 7.29
N LEU A 53 1.83 -2.11 7.59
CA LEU A 53 0.38 -2.20 7.43
C LEU A 53 -0.28 -2.46 8.78
N ALA A 54 -1.41 -1.80 9.01
CA ALA A 54 -2.26 -2.12 10.15
C ALA A 54 -2.89 -3.52 9.97
N PRO A 55 -3.27 -4.21 11.06
CA PRO A 55 -3.92 -5.52 10.99
C PRO A 55 -5.12 -5.56 10.02
N ALA A 56 -5.97 -4.54 10.05
CA ALA A 56 -7.13 -4.42 9.17
C ALA A 56 -6.74 -4.30 7.68
N GLN A 57 -5.65 -3.62 7.35
CA GLN A 57 -5.17 -3.48 5.97
C GLN A 57 -4.59 -4.80 5.44
N ARG A 58 -3.87 -5.54 6.30
CA ARG A 58 -3.39 -6.90 5.98
C ARG A 58 -4.53 -7.87 5.75
N GLU A 59 -5.56 -7.79 6.60
CA GLU A 59 -6.78 -8.57 6.44
C GLU A 59 -7.49 -8.21 5.13
N LEU A 60 -7.61 -6.94 4.76
CA LEU A 60 -8.23 -6.54 3.49
C LEU A 60 -7.43 -6.98 2.25
N LEU A 61 -6.10 -7.00 2.34
CA LEU A 61 -5.21 -7.45 1.25
C LEU A 61 -5.05 -8.97 1.19
N HIS A 62 -5.53 -9.71 2.19
CA HIS A 62 -5.22 -11.12 2.39
C HIS A 62 -3.69 -11.36 2.36
N SER A 63 -2.93 -10.54 3.07
CA SER A 63 -1.47 -10.63 3.13
C SER A 63 -0.98 -10.71 4.57
N GLN A 64 0.11 -11.42 4.78
CA GLN A 64 0.77 -11.61 6.05
C GLN A 64 2.13 -10.89 6.06
N ALA A 65 2.72 -10.74 7.24
CA ALA A 65 4.09 -10.21 7.34
C ALA A 65 5.05 -11.11 6.56
N GLY A 66 5.90 -10.50 5.73
CA GLY A 66 6.81 -11.20 4.82
C GLY A 66 6.28 -11.40 3.40
N ASP A 67 4.98 -11.17 3.15
CA ASP A 67 4.43 -11.26 1.79
C ASP A 67 4.85 -10.06 0.95
N SER A 68 5.03 -10.30 -0.36
CA SER A 68 5.28 -9.24 -1.34
C SER A 68 3.98 -8.61 -1.80
N VAL A 69 3.94 -7.28 -1.80
CA VAL A 69 2.87 -6.45 -2.33
C VAL A 69 3.43 -5.47 -3.35
N ARG A 70 2.60 -5.08 -4.33
CA ARG A 70 2.92 -3.97 -5.22
C ARG A 70 2.36 -2.68 -4.64
N ALA A 71 3.19 -1.64 -4.66
CA ALA A 71 2.85 -0.32 -4.18
C ALA A 71 3.01 0.69 -5.32
N LEU A 72 1.98 1.49 -5.54
CA LEU A 72 1.94 2.52 -6.57
C LEU A 72 1.53 3.85 -5.93
N PRO A 73 2.34 4.92 -6.03
CA PRO A 73 1.94 6.21 -5.52
C PRO A 73 0.77 6.76 -6.35
N LEU A 74 -0.32 7.13 -5.67
CA LEU A 74 -1.42 7.86 -6.28
C LEU A 74 -1.05 9.34 -6.26
N ASN A 75 -0.74 9.90 -7.43
CA ASN A 75 -0.58 11.34 -7.58
C ASN A 75 -1.86 11.95 -8.18
N PRO A 76 -2.84 12.36 -7.35
CA PRO A 76 -4.10 12.91 -7.85
C PRO A 76 -3.90 14.21 -8.64
N ARG A 77 -2.75 14.89 -8.49
CA ARG A 77 -2.43 16.14 -9.18
C ARG A 77 -1.92 15.93 -10.60
N ARG A 78 -1.48 14.71 -10.96
CA ARG A 78 -0.96 14.40 -12.31
C ARG A 78 -2.03 13.92 -13.29
N ASN A 79 -3.17 13.43 -12.79
CA ASN A 79 -4.25 12.88 -13.63
C ASN A 79 -5.58 13.60 -13.35
N PRO A 80 -5.75 14.86 -13.79
CA PRO A 80 -6.93 15.66 -13.48
C PRO A 80 -8.22 15.24 -14.23
N HIS A 81 -8.15 14.29 -15.15
CA HIS A 81 -9.26 13.93 -16.05
C HIS A 81 -9.54 12.41 -15.94
N VAL A 82 -10.58 12.08 -15.17
CA VAL A 82 -11.50 10.97 -15.48
C VAL A 82 -12.81 11.55 -15.97
#